data_AF-A0AA88AIQ5-F1
#
_entry.id   AF-A0AA88AIQ5-F1
#
_cell.length_a   1.000
_cell.length_b   1.000
_cell.length_c   1.000
_cell.angle_alpha   90.00
_cell.angle_beta   90.00
_cell.angle_gamma   90.00
#
_symmetry.space_group_name_H-M   'P 1'
#
loop_
_entity.id
_entity.type
_entity.pdbx_description
1 polymer ?
#
loop_
_entity_poly.entity_id
_entity_poly.type
_entity_poly.pdbx_seq_one_letter_code
_entity_poly.pdbx_strand_id
1 'polypeptide(L)'
;MGEAVVEPLPETLSVESEILSELGSGLGGGRGWGVAGEERERGREREKIRERKGKRRERKGKRERGVGSPAAGAGWGAVGAGAGGGGGAGGGRPQERGEERERGRVAGRPVADGGGAGGASPELGVTRRRRGGLLASGAGDGEDFGWKNLNKFFFLFMASSEDNTLQAICYKRGSLQLLDQRKLPLETLYLDIRDATDGWHAIKDMVVRGAPAIAIAAALSLAVEVSNLDAFDGSVFDAVSCLTMKLDYLVSSRPTAVNLSDAATKLKEVISKASATASEAKNIFKAFIDAAEIMLEDDVASNKAIGSYGADFLYQHGDDSKKLSVLTHCNTGSLATAGFGTALGVIRALYTEGVLERAYCTETRPFNQVSIPYTGSRLTAFELVHDNIPATLIADSAAAALMKDGRVNAVVVGADRVAANGDTANKIGTYSLALIAKHHNIPFYVAAPLTSIDLSLSSGQEIVIEERSPKELLHTRGGLGEQVAASGIDVWNPAFDVTPANLISGIITEKVRALSFDSTLMYLGRSD
;
A
#
# COMPACT_ATOMS: atom_id res chain seq x y z
N MET A 1 -13.43 15.12 -79.47
CA MET A 1 -12.40 16.18 -79.40
C MET A 1 -12.32 16.65 -77.96
N GLY A 2 -11.14 16.54 -77.33
CA GLY A 2 -10.71 17.14 -76.04
C GLY A 2 -11.38 16.55 -74.80
N GLU A 3 -10.79 15.72 -73.93
CA GLU A 3 -9.45 15.62 -73.33
C GLU A 3 -9.04 16.78 -72.39
N ALA A 4 -9.05 16.47 -71.08
CA ALA A 4 -8.15 16.90 -69.99
C ALA A 4 -8.67 16.20 -68.71
N VAL A 5 -8.18 15.04 -68.25
CA VAL A 5 -6.86 14.68 -67.68
C VAL A 5 -6.50 15.52 -66.45
N VAL A 6 -6.74 14.95 -65.27
CA VAL A 6 -5.84 15.01 -64.10
C VAL A 6 -5.84 13.62 -63.44
N GLU A 7 -4.64 13.14 -63.15
CA GLU A 7 -4.19 11.77 -62.92
C GLU A 7 -4.62 11.14 -61.56
N PRO A 8 -4.74 9.80 -61.49
CA PRO A 8 -4.47 9.04 -60.28
C PRO A 8 -3.03 8.49 -60.31
N LEU A 9 -2.23 8.83 -59.30
CA LEU A 9 -0.95 8.17 -59.00
C LEU A 9 -1.16 7.07 -57.92
N PRO A 10 -0.30 6.03 -57.89
CA PRO A 10 -0.77 4.65 -58.05
C PRO A 10 -0.76 3.81 -56.76
N GLU A 11 -1.59 2.76 -56.76
CA GLU A 11 -1.33 1.56 -55.96
C GLU A 11 -0.01 0.93 -56.43
N THR A 12 0.95 0.76 -55.53
CA THR A 12 2.01 -0.23 -55.70
C THR A 12 2.29 -0.97 -54.41
N LEU A 13 1.82 -2.21 -54.43
CA LEU A 13 2.60 -3.41 -54.16
C LEU A 13 3.14 -3.59 -52.73
N SER A 14 2.50 -4.57 -52.08
CA SER A 14 3.08 -5.52 -51.12
C SER A 14 4.62 -5.63 -51.22
N VAL A 15 5.31 -5.16 -50.19
CA VAL A 15 6.68 -5.59 -49.90
C VAL A 15 6.61 -6.55 -48.72
N GLU A 16 6.02 -7.72 -48.99
CA GLU A 16 5.95 -8.84 -48.05
C GLU A 16 6.83 -10.02 -48.53
N SER A 17 7.81 -9.77 -49.42
CA SER A 17 8.56 -10.84 -50.08
C SER A 17 10.05 -10.59 -50.25
N GLU A 18 10.72 -9.89 -49.33
CA GLU A 18 12.18 -9.72 -49.40
C GLU A 18 12.90 -9.73 -48.04
N ILE A 19 12.47 -10.57 -47.10
CA ILE A 19 13.33 -11.13 -46.01
C ILE A 19 12.93 -12.60 -45.77
N LEU A 20 12.73 -13.38 -46.84
CA LEU A 20 12.43 -14.81 -46.77
C LEU A 20 13.24 -15.66 -47.77
N SER A 21 14.43 -15.20 -48.18
CA SER A 21 15.32 -15.97 -49.07
C SER A 21 16.75 -16.20 -48.56
N GLU A 22 17.12 -15.77 -47.34
CA GLU A 22 18.47 -16.03 -46.77
C GLU A 22 18.50 -16.79 -45.43
N LEU A 23 17.41 -17.45 -45.03
CA LEU A 23 17.44 -18.44 -43.93
C LEU A 23 16.88 -19.82 -44.33
N GLY A 24 16.77 -20.07 -45.64
CA GLY A 24 16.43 -21.37 -46.21
C GLY A 24 17.65 -22.20 -46.59
N SER A 25 18.51 -22.57 -45.64
CA SER A 25 19.42 -23.71 -45.83
C SER A 25 19.94 -24.27 -44.50
N GLY A 26 19.24 -25.29 -43.99
CA GLY A 26 19.74 -26.08 -42.87
C GLY A 26 18.63 -26.84 -42.16
N LEU A 27 18.67 -28.17 -42.30
CA LEU A 27 17.86 -29.18 -41.62
C LEU A 27 16.54 -29.54 -42.32
N GLY A 28 16.69 -30.39 -43.33
CA GLY A 28 15.61 -31.23 -43.82
C GLY A 28 15.26 -32.37 -42.85
N GLY A 29 13.99 -32.79 -42.91
CA GLY A 29 13.57 -34.18 -42.77
C GLY A 29 13.42 -34.74 -41.35
N GLY A 30 12.19 -35.08 -40.96
CA GLY A 30 12.00 -36.00 -39.84
C GLY A 30 10.60 -36.05 -39.25
N ARG A 31 9.82 -37.06 -39.66
CA ARG A 31 8.47 -37.38 -39.19
C ARG A 31 8.39 -37.72 -37.69
N GLY A 32 7.34 -37.23 -37.04
CA GLY A 32 6.53 -37.90 -36.01
C GLY A 32 7.21 -38.51 -34.77
N TRP A 33 7.24 -37.77 -33.65
CA TRP A 33 7.33 -38.31 -32.28
C TRP A 33 6.49 -37.44 -31.32
N GLY A 34 5.16 -37.50 -31.47
CA GLY A 34 4.22 -37.06 -30.43
C GLY A 34 3.98 -38.21 -29.43
N VAL A 35 3.70 -37.87 -28.18
CA VAL A 35 3.26 -38.77 -27.08
C VAL A 35 4.35 -39.54 -26.31
N ALA A 36 5.45 -39.99 -26.92
CA ALA A 36 6.47 -40.77 -26.18
C ALA A 36 7.47 -39.94 -25.33
N GLY A 37 7.62 -38.64 -25.63
CA GLY A 37 8.51 -37.72 -24.90
C GLY A 37 7.93 -37.31 -23.53
N GLU A 38 6.64 -36.98 -23.48
CA GLU A 38 5.97 -36.52 -22.26
C GLU A 38 5.84 -37.63 -21.20
N GLU A 39 5.62 -38.89 -21.59
CA GLU A 39 5.54 -40.00 -20.63
C GLU A 39 6.91 -40.31 -20.00
N ARG A 40 8.01 -40.17 -20.77
CA ARG A 40 9.37 -40.33 -20.24
C ARG A 40 9.73 -39.22 -19.25
N GLU A 41 9.22 -38.01 -19.45
CA GLU A 41 9.48 -36.89 -18.55
C GLU A 41 8.67 -36.99 -17.25
N ARG A 42 7.38 -37.35 -17.35
CA ARG A 42 6.53 -37.66 -16.18
C ARG A 42 7.05 -38.87 -15.38
N GLY A 43 7.68 -39.84 -16.06
CA GLY A 43 8.35 -40.98 -15.42
C GLY A 43 9.54 -40.57 -14.56
N ARG A 44 10.43 -39.72 -15.08
CA ARG A 44 11.60 -39.19 -14.34
C ARG A 44 11.18 -38.32 -13.16
N GLU A 45 10.09 -37.58 -13.28
CA GLU A 45 9.58 -36.74 -12.18
C GLU A 45 8.98 -37.58 -11.05
N ARG A 46 8.24 -38.65 -11.37
CA ARG A 46 7.73 -39.60 -10.37
C ARG A 46 8.84 -40.33 -9.62
N GLU A 47 9.95 -40.63 -10.30
CA GLU A 47 11.14 -41.26 -9.71
C GLU A 47 11.86 -40.30 -8.75
N LYS A 48 12.06 -39.03 -9.13
CA LYS A 48 12.60 -37.98 -8.25
C LYS A 48 11.75 -37.75 -7.00
N ILE A 49 10.42 -37.82 -7.12
CA ILE A 49 9.50 -37.71 -5.98
C ILE A 49 9.61 -38.92 -5.05
N ARG A 50 9.76 -40.14 -5.61
CA ARG A 50 9.98 -41.37 -4.82
C ARG A 50 11.31 -41.32 -4.05
N GLU A 51 12.41 -40.89 -4.68
CA GLU A 51 13.70 -40.72 -4.00
C GLU A 51 13.63 -39.69 -2.85
N ARG A 52 12.96 -38.55 -3.07
CA ARG A 52 12.77 -37.52 -2.02
C ARG A 52 11.95 -38.05 -0.84
N LYS A 53 10.92 -38.86 -1.10
CA LYS A 53 10.13 -39.53 -0.04
C LYS A 53 10.93 -40.62 0.69
N GLY A 54 11.80 -41.35 -0.01
CA GLY A 54 12.73 -42.32 0.58
C GLY A 54 13.72 -41.66 1.55
N LYS A 55 14.42 -40.61 1.09
CA LYS A 55 15.37 -39.84 1.91
C LYS A 55 14.71 -39.20 3.14
N ARG A 56 13.44 -38.79 3.04
CA ARG A 56 12.66 -38.24 4.17
C ARG A 56 12.29 -39.30 5.21
N ARG A 57 11.96 -40.53 4.78
CA ARG A 57 11.71 -41.67 5.69
C ARG A 57 12.98 -42.13 6.38
N GLU A 58 14.11 -42.13 5.67
CA GLU A 58 15.41 -42.52 6.23
C GLU A 58 15.92 -41.52 7.29
N ARG A 59 15.70 -40.21 7.08
CA ARG A 59 15.95 -39.17 8.09
C ARG A 59 15.06 -39.30 9.33
N LYS A 60 13.79 -39.71 9.15
CA LYS A 60 12.86 -39.93 10.27
C LYS A 60 13.24 -41.18 11.09
N GLY A 61 13.61 -42.26 10.41
CA GLY A 61 14.09 -43.50 11.05
C GLY A 61 15.49 -43.42 11.67
N LYS A 62 16.30 -42.40 11.34
CA LYS A 62 17.55 -42.07 12.06
C LYS A 62 17.31 -41.22 13.31
N ARG A 63 16.25 -40.39 13.35
CA ARG A 63 15.85 -39.64 14.55
C ARG A 63 15.23 -40.55 15.63
N GLU A 64 14.50 -41.58 15.23
CA GLU A 64 13.86 -42.52 16.16
C GLU A 64 14.81 -43.60 16.72
N ARG A 65 16.03 -43.74 16.17
CA ARG A 65 17.07 -44.67 16.64
C ARG A 65 18.13 -44.03 17.57
N GLY A 66 17.94 -42.77 17.96
CA GLY A 66 18.92 -41.99 18.74
C GLY A 66 18.62 -41.83 20.24
N VAL A 67 17.58 -42.48 20.78
CA VAL A 67 17.23 -42.34 22.21
C VAL A 67 17.21 -43.73 22.86
N GLY A 68 18.39 -44.17 23.32
CA GLY A 68 18.52 -45.29 24.25
C GLY A 68 18.43 -44.75 25.69
N SER A 69 17.45 -45.24 26.45
CA SER A 69 17.44 -45.14 27.92
C SER A 69 18.41 -46.15 28.54
N PRO A 70 19.01 -45.87 29.70
CA PRO A 70 19.36 -46.90 30.66
C PRO A 70 18.24 -47.07 31.68
N ALA A 71 17.94 -48.34 31.97
CA ALA A 71 16.96 -48.79 32.95
C ALA A 71 17.61 -49.08 34.32
N ALA A 72 16.73 -49.40 35.28
CA ALA A 72 16.92 -50.05 36.58
C ALA A 72 17.05 -49.10 37.80
N GLY A 73 16.32 -49.30 38.89
CA GLY A 73 15.38 -50.36 39.21
C GLY A 73 14.88 -50.26 40.66
N ALA A 74 13.85 -51.08 40.96
CA ALA A 74 13.40 -51.59 42.27
C ALA A 74 13.12 -50.57 43.41
N GLY A 75 12.05 -50.67 44.20
CA GLY A 75 11.02 -51.69 44.34
C GLY A 75 10.05 -51.31 45.47
N TRP A 76 8.90 -52.00 45.47
CA TRP A 76 8.14 -52.51 46.61
C TRP A 76 7.94 -51.64 47.88
N GLY A 77 6.68 -51.46 48.28
CA GLY A 77 6.34 -51.20 49.67
C GLY A 77 4.96 -50.59 49.89
N ALA A 78 4.00 -51.44 50.25
CA ALA A 78 2.63 -51.07 50.58
C ALA A 78 2.43 -50.88 52.10
N VAL A 79 1.32 -50.22 52.45
CA VAL A 79 0.54 -50.28 53.72
C VAL A 79 1.11 -49.61 54.97
N GLY A 80 0.24 -48.88 55.69
CA GLY A 80 0.19 -49.00 57.15
C GLY A 80 0.13 -47.72 57.97
N ALA A 81 -1.02 -47.50 58.59
CA ALA A 81 -1.31 -46.49 59.61
C ALA A 81 -0.48 -46.63 60.91
N GLY A 82 -0.45 -45.58 61.73
CA GLY A 82 -0.06 -45.70 63.15
C GLY A 82 0.30 -44.38 63.81
N ALA A 83 -0.27 -44.13 64.99
CA ALA A 83 -0.41 -42.85 65.67
C ALA A 83 0.60 -42.60 66.82
N GLY A 84 0.58 -41.36 67.34
CA GLY A 84 0.95 -40.96 68.71
C GLY A 84 2.12 -39.96 68.80
N GLY A 85 2.07 -38.83 69.52
CA GLY A 85 1.05 -38.24 70.39
C GLY A 85 1.57 -36.98 71.14
N GLY A 86 0.63 -36.19 71.69
CA GLY A 86 0.79 -35.21 72.79
C GLY A 86 1.39 -33.83 72.46
N GLY A 87 0.85 -32.67 72.84
CA GLY A 87 -0.30 -32.28 73.66
C GLY A 87 -0.35 -30.74 73.84
N GLY A 88 -1.45 -30.21 74.42
CA GLY A 88 -1.62 -28.82 74.91
C GLY A 88 -2.50 -27.93 74.00
N ALA A 89 -3.81 -27.77 74.29
CA ALA A 89 -4.42 -26.67 75.09
C ALA A 89 -4.29 -25.28 74.42
N GLY A 90 -5.31 -24.45 74.19
CA GLY A 90 -6.73 -24.41 74.56
C GLY A 90 -7.49 -23.37 73.70
N GLY A 91 -8.80 -23.23 73.93
CA GLY A 91 -9.77 -22.40 73.19
C GLY A 91 -9.43 -20.91 73.11
N GLY A 92 -10.11 -20.05 72.35
CA GLY A 92 -11.50 -20.00 71.90
C GLY A 92 -11.81 -18.52 71.67
N ARG A 93 -12.53 -18.20 70.60
CA ARG A 93 -12.95 -16.83 70.18
C ARG A 93 -13.75 -16.10 71.30
N PRO A 94 -13.97 -14.76 71.28
CA PRO A 94 -15.06 -14.18 70.44
C PRO A 94 -14.95 -12.67 70.00
N GLN A 95 -15.54 -12.39 68.83
CA GLN A 95 -16.62 -11.41 68.53
C GLN A 95 -16.61 -9.92 68.98
N GLU A 96 -16.76 -9.04 67.98
CA GLU A 96 -17.51 -7.75 67.85
C GLU A 96 -17.46 -6.58 68.87
N ARG A 97 -17.76 -5.38 68.31
CA ARG A 97 -18.18 -4.06 68.86
C ARG A 97 -17.06 -3.01 68.92
N GLY A 98 -17.27 -1.71 68.67
CA GLY A 98 -18.45 -0.85 68.41
C GLY A 98 -17.97 0.50 67.83
N GLU A 99 -18.83 1.27 67.13
CA GLU A 99 -19.42 2.58 67.55
C GLU A 99 -18.41 3.76 67.51
N GLU A 100 -18.62 4.97 66.95
CA GLU A 100 -19.69 6.00 66.96
C GLU A 100 -19.57 6.90 65.68
N ARG A 101 -20.64 7.43 65.04
CA ARG A 101 -21.35 8.75 65.24
C ARG A 101 -20.41 9.97 65.31
N GLU A 102 -20.63 11.16 64.71
CA GLU A 102 -21.84 11.92 64.32
C GLU A 102 -21.49 13.25 63.58
N ARG A 103 -22.49 13.84 62.87
CA ARG A 103 -22.69 15.26 62.41
C ARG A 103 -22.05 15.72 61.08
N GLY A 104 -22.75 16.36 60.14
CA GLY A 104 -24.17 16.75 60.03
C GLY A 104 -24.47 17.55 58.73
N ARG A 105 -25.73 17.38 58.23
CA ARG A 105 -26.70 18.33 57.59
C ARG A 105 -26.25 19.35 56.50
N VAL A 106 -27.02 19.79 55.50
CA VAL A 106 -28.40 19.57 54.96
C VAL A 106 -28.55 20.38 53.65
N ALA A 107 -29.50 19.95 52.80
CA ALA A 107 -30.21 20.67 51.71
C ALA A 107 -29.47 20.89 50.38
N GLY A 108 -30.09 20.73 49.21
CA GLY A 108 -31.49 20.49 48.90
C GLY A 108 -31.68 20.50 47.36
N ARG A 109 -32.42 19.50 46.89
CA ARG A 109 -32.98 19.33 45.53
C ARG A 109 -34.03 20.45 45.23
N PRO A 110 -34.50 20.68 43.99
CA PRO A 110 -35.22 19.61 43.26
C PRO A 110 -35.17 19.56 41.73
N VAL A 111 -35.43 18.34 41.29
CA VAL A 111 -36.02 17.93 40.02
C VAL A 111 -37.50 18.31 40.03
N ALA A 112 -38.03 18.80 38.92
CA ALA A 112 -39.45 18.83 38.65
C ALA A 112 -39.73 18.04 37.36
N ASP A 113 -40.74 17.18 37.46
CA ASP A 113 -41.21 16.24 36.47
C ASP A 113 -42.72 16.46 36.29
N GLY A 114 -43.24 16.11 35.12
CA GLY A 114 -44.68 16.09 34.77
C GLY A 114 -45.16 17.35 34.02
N GLY A 115 -45.90 17.30 32.92
CA GLY A 115 -46.55 16.20 32.22
C GLY A 115 -47.84 16.74 31.57
N GLY A 116 -48.16 16.32 30.33
CA GLY A 116 -49.54 16.26 29.85
C GLY A 116 -50.00 17.24 28.75
N ALA A 117 -50.16 16.66 27.55
CA ALA A 117 -51.29 16.80 26.62
C ALA A 117 -51.52 18.10 25.81
N GLY A 118 -51.64 17.90 24.48
CA GLY A 118 -52.76 18.46 23.72
C GLY A 118 -52.44 19.46 22.61
N GLY A 119 -52.50 18.99 21.37
CA GLY A 119 -53.29 19.67 20.33
C GLY A 119 -52.61 20.68 19.39
N ALA A 120 -52.91 20.47 18.10
CA ALA A 120 -52.97 21.45 17.01
C ALA A 120 -51.68 21.83 16.27
N SER A 121 -51.62 21.33 15.03
CA SER A 121 -50.95 21.97 13.89
C SER A 121 -51.32 23.45 13.76
N PRO A 122 -50.50 24.23 13.03
CA PRO A 122 -51.04 24.67 11.75
C PRO A 122 -50.09 24.48 10.58
N GLU A 123 -50.72 24.12 9.47
CA GLU A 123 -50.23 24.29 8.11
C GLU A 123 -49.84 25.76 7.87
N LEU A 124 -48.72 25.98 7.17
CA LEU A 124 -48.58 27.13 6.29
C LEU A 124 -47.95 26.67 4.98
N GLY A 125 -48.79 26.64 3.96
CA GLY A 125 -48.43 26.35 2.59
C GLY A 125 -47.81 27.53 1.86
N VAL A 126 -47.09 27.15 0.80
CA VAL A 126 -47.04 27.79 -0.52
C VAL A 126 -46.46 29.21 -0.61
N THR A 127 -45.33 29.34 -1.30
CA THR A 127 -45.31 30.13 -2.55
C THR A 127 -44.24 29.64 -3.52
N ARG A 128 -44.76 29.01 -4.57
CA ARG A 128 -44.10 28.66 -5.82
C ARG A 128 -43.91 29.96 -6.63
N ARG A 129 -42.67 30.41 -6.85
CA ARG A 129 -42.41 31.45 -7.87
C ARG A 129 -41.94 30.79 -9.17
N ARG A 130 -42.88 30.70 -10.11
CA ARG A 130 -42.62 30.63 -11.55
C ARG A 130 -42.03 31.97 -12.02
N ARG A 131 -40.89 31.93 -12.71
CA ARG A 131 -40.57 32.77 -13.88
C ARG A 131 -40.04 31.76 -14.89
N GLY A 132 -40.70 31.51 -16.02
CA GLY A 132 -41.12 32.48 -17.01
C GLY A 132 -40.31 32.11 -18.24
N GLY A 133 -40.88 31.23 -19.07
CA GLY A 133 -40.27 30.83 -20.32
C GLY A 133 -40.22 32.01 -21.27
N LEU A 134 -39.09 32.15 -21.96
CA LEU A 134 -39.00 32.91 -23.20
C LEU A 134 -38.70 31.89 -24.30
N LEU A 135 -39.68 31.69 -25.17
CA LEU A 135 -39.51 31.07 -26.47
C LEU A 135 -38.68 32.01 -27.34
N ALA A 136 -37.60 31.52 -27.92
CA ALA A 136 -36.99 32.09 -29.11
C ALA A 136 -36.64 30.95 -30.05
N SER A 137 -37.45 30.83 -31.09
CA SER A 137 -37.18 30.12 -32.34
C SER A 137 -35.97 30.72 -33.05
N GLY A 138 -35.11 29.87 -33.60
CA GLY A 138 -34.05 30.29 -34.52
C GLY A 138 -33.23 29.09 -34.98
N ALA A 139 -33.51 28.63 -36.19
CA ALA A 139 -32.65 27.71 -36.93
C ALA A 139 -31.33 28.42 -37.28
N GLY A 140 -30.22 27.69 -37.23
CA GLY A 140 -28.91 28.16 -37.67
C GLY A 140 -27.85 27.09 -37.44
N ASP A 141 -27.32 26.57 -38.55
CA ASP A 141 -26.15 25.71 -38.62
C ASP A 141 -24.93 26.35 -37.94
N GLY A 142 -24.05 25.55 -37.33
CA GLY A 142 -22.72 26.05 -36.95
C GLY A 142 -22.05 25.35 -35.77
N GLU A 143 -21.10 24.48 -36.13
CA GLU A 143 -19.79 24.29 -35.49
C GLU A 143 -19.67 23.58 -34.12
N ASP A 144 -18.89 22.50 -34.21
CA ASP A 144 -18.31 21.64 -33.19
C ASP A 144 -17.37 22.43 -32.26
N PHE A 145 -17.93 23.11 -31.25
CA PHE A 145 -17.16 23.95 -30.32
C PHE A 145 -16.82 23.20 -29.01
N GLY A 146 -15.83 22.31 -29.10
CA GLY A 146 -14.72 22.22 -28.15
C GLY A 146 -14.99 21.90 -26.68
N TRP A 147 -15.20 20.62 -26.36
CA TRP A 147 -15.06 20.05 -25.00
C TRP A 147 -13.66 20.24 -24.37
N LYS A 148 -12.64 20.60 -25.16
CA LYS A 148 -11.25 20.80 -24.68
C LYS A 148 -11.04 22.11 -23.91
N ASN A 149 -11.95 23.09 -24.00
CA ASN A 149 -11.76 24.41 -23.39
C ASN A 149 -12.39 24.56 -21.98
N LEU A 150 -13.35 23.71 -21.59
CA LEU A 150 -13.88 23.70 -20.22
C LEU A 150 -12.84 23.23 -19.20
N ASN A 151 -11.99 22.25 -19.57
CA ASN A 151 -10.91 21.77 -18.70
C ASN A 151 -9.89 22.87 -18.36
N LYS A 152 -9.67 23.83 -19.26
CA LYS A 152 -8.69 24.91 -19.04
C LYS A 152 -9.21 25.98 -18.09
N PHE A 153 -10.52 26.27 -18.11
CA PHE A 153 -11.14 27.23 -17.20
C PHE A 153 -11.36 26.65 -15.80
N PHE A 154 -11.61 25.34 -15.69
CA PHE A 154 -11.72 24.65 -14.40
C PHE A 154 -10.34 24.46 -13.73
N PHE A 155 -9.28 24.17 -14.50
CA PHE A 155 -7.91 24.15 -13.99
C PHE A 155 -7.45 25.50 -13.44
N LEU A 156 -7.88 26.60 -14.06
CA LEU A 156 -7.49 27.95 -13.64
C LEU A 156 -8.18 28.39 -12.34
N PHE A 157 -9.39 27.89 -12.06
CA PHE A 157 -10.09 28.16 -10.80
C PHE A 157 -9.45 27.39 -9.61
N MET A 158 -8.92 26.19 -9.87
CA MET A 158 -8.17 25.38 -8.89
C MET A 158 -6.78 25.92 -8.55
N ALA A 159 -6.19 26.73 -9.43
CA ALA A 159 -4.93 27.43 -9.13
C ALA A 159 -5.06 28.47 -8.00
N SER A 160 -6.28 28.75 -7.52
CA SER A 160 -6.54 29.63 -6.38
C SER A 160 -6.83 28.90 -5.06
N SER A 161 -6.72 27.57 -5.02
CA SER A 161 -6.87 26.73 -3.83
C SER A 161 -5.62 25.88 -3.54
N GLU A 162 -4.43 26.46 -3.66
CA GLU A 162 -3.16 25.74 -3.46
C GLU A 162 -2.85 25.40 -1.98
N ASP A 163 -3.66 25.80 -1.00
CA ASP A 163 -3.27 25.78 0.42
C ASP A 163 -4.00 24.73 1.29
N ASN A 164 -4.62 23.70 0.70
CA ASN A 164 -5.42 22.73 1.46
C ASN A 164 -5.18 21.24 1.09
N THR A 165 -4.03 20.92 0.49
CA THR A 165 -3.68 19.51 0.19
C THR A 165 -2.86 18.91 1.33
N LEU A 166 -3.26 17.73 1.82
CA LEU A 166 -2.53 17.03 2.87
C LEU A 166 -1.15 16.57 2.37
N GLN A 167 -0.09 17.14 2.92
CA GLN A 167 1.30 16.83 2.58
C GLN A 167 1.98 16.06 3.72
N ALA A 168 2.45 14.84 3.44
CA ALA A 168 3.24 14.09 4.42
C ALA A 168 4.70 14.56 4.50
N ILE A 169 5.21 15.10 3.38
CA ILE A 169 6.57 15.58 3.21
C ILE A 169 6.48 17.03 2.77
N CYS A 170 6.83 17.97 3.67
CA CYS A 170 6.91 19.39 3.37
C CYS A 170 8.37 19.77 3.22
N TYR A 171 8.83 19.91 1.98
CA TYR A 171 10.21 20.21 1.66
C TYR A 171 10.35 21.57 0.98
N LYS A 172 11.36 22.32 1.43
CA LYS A 172 11.96 23.46 0.72
C LYS A 172 13.47 23.31 0.87
N ARG A 173 14.26 23.82 -0.07
CA ARG A 173 15.71 23.70 0.02
C ARG A 173 16.23 24.27 1.36
N GLY A 174 16.92 23.44 2.14
CA GLY A 174 17.40 23.75 3.49
C GLY A 174 16.39 23.51 4.63
N SER A 175 15.17 23.05 4.36
CA SER A 175 14.12 22.79 5.36
C SER A 175 13.24 21.60 5.00
N LEU A 176 13.16 20.61 5.88
CA LEU A 176 12.27 19.45 5.74
C LEU A 176 11.41 19.33 6.98
N GLN A 177 10.10 19.17 6.77
CA GLN A 177 9.15 18.79 7.81
C GLN A 177 8.41 17.52 7.40
N LEU A 178 8.26 16.59 8.34
CA LEU A 178 7.50 15.36 8.14
C LEU A 178 6.27 15.34 9.05
N LEU A 179 5.12 15.02 8.48
CA LEU A 179 3.89 14.82 9.26
C LEU A 179 4.04 13.57 10.15
N ASP A 180 3.84 13.73 11.46
CA ASP A 180 3.90 12.61 12.41
C ASP A 180 2.67 11.71 12.27
N GLN A 181 2.77 10.72 11.39
CA GLN A 181 1.70 9.78 11.11
C GLN A 181 1.31 8.92 12.31
N ARG A 182 2.11 8.91 13.38
CA ARG A 182 1.81 8.20 14.62
C ARG A 182 0.75 8.93 15.45
N LYS A 183 0.51 10.21 15.18
CA LYS A 183 -0.44 11.07 15.89
C LYS A 183 -1.80 11.17 15.19
N LEU A 184 -1.84 10.90 13.89
CA LEU A 184 -3.07 10.80 13.12
C LEU A 184 -4.00 9.69 13.67
N PRO A 185 -5.33 9.81 13.55
CA PRO A 185 -6.08 10.93 12.99
C PRO A 185 -6.42 12.03 14.01
N LEU A 186 -5.92 11.92 15.25
CA LEU A 186 -6.35 12.78 16.36
C LEU A 186 -5.61 14.13 16.36
N GLU A 187 -4.34 14.11 15.96
CA GLU A 187 -3.47 15.28 15.95
C GLU A 187 -2.67 15.32 14.65
N THR A 188 -2.65 16.49 14.00
CA THR A 188 -1.83 16.79 12.82
C THR A 188 -0.63 17.62 13.28
N LEU A 189 0.53 16.97 13.41
CA LEU A 189 1.76 17.59 13.91
C LEU A 189 2.91 17.33 12.95
N TYR A 190 3.66 18.38 12.61
CA TYR A 190 4.85 18.28 11.75
C TYR A 190 6.12 18.31 12.61
N LEU A 191 7.08 17.45 12.27
CA LEU A 191 8.39 17.37 12.89
C LEU A 191 9.43 17.96 11.95
N ASP A 192 10.23 18.90 12.43
CA ASP A 192 11.39 19.41 11.71
C ASP A 192 12.47 18.33 11.64
N ILE A 193 12.97 18.06 10.43
CA ILE A 193 14.05 17.12 10.17
C ILE A 193 15.28 17.91 9.75
N ARG A 194 16.29 17.95 10.61
CA ARG A 194 17.44 18.85 10.45
C ARG A 194 18.62 18.15 9.78
N ASP A 195 18.72 16.84 9.93
CA ASP A 195 19.82 16.05 9.42
C ASP A 195 19.45 14.59 9.15
N ALA A 196 20.41 13.80 8.65
CA ALA A 196 20.22 12.37 8.40
C ALA A 196 19.97 11.54 9.68
N THR A 197 20.33 12.04 10.86
CA THR A 197 20.05 11.39 12.15
C THR A 197 18.56 11.49 12.47
N ASP A 198 18.00 12.70 12.35
CA ASP A 198 16.56 12.93 12.46
C ASP A 198 15.79 12.09 11.42
N GLY A 199 16.27 12.08 10.17
CA GLY A 199 15.71 11.27 9.09
C GLY A 199 15.70 9.77 9.42
N TRP A 200 16.82 9.25 9.95
CA TRP A 200 16.93 7.85 10.38
C TRP A 200 15.91 7.51 11.46
N HIS A 201 15.78 8.35 12.49
CA HIS A 201 14.81 8.15 13.58
C HIS A 201 13.37 8.26 13.08
N ALA A 202 13.06 9.23 12.22
CA ALA A 202 11.74 9.37 11.65
C ALA A 202 11.31 8.12 10.85
N ILE A 203 12.22 7.51 10.10
CA ILE A 203 11.96 6.27 9.36
C ILE A 203 11.84 5.08 10.31
N LYS A 204 12.76 4.96 11.28
CA LYS A 204 12.80 3.85 12.25
C LYS A 204 11.54 3.80 13.11
N ASP A 205 11.12 4.96 13.61
CA ASP A 205 9.98 5.12 14.50
C ASP A 205 8.65 5.21 13.74
N MET A 206 8.70 5.13 12.40
CA MET A 206 7.55 5.20 11.51
C MET A 206 6.73 6.50 11.64
N VAL A 207 7.42 7.62 11.85
CA VAL A 207 6.90 8.97 11.57
C VAL A 207 6.50 9.05 10.11
N VAL A 208 7.38 8.57 9.21
CA VAL A 208 7.14 8.42 7.78
C VAL A 208 7.06 6.94 7.40
N ARG A 209 6.17 6.60 6.46
CA ARG A 209 5.92 5.23 6.01
C ARG A 209 5.39 5.21 4.59
N GLY A 210 5.42 4.03 3.99
CA GLY A 210 5.22 3.85 2.55
C GLY A 210 6.56 3.81 1.86
N ALA A 211 6.74 2.82 0.98
CA ALA A 211 8.01 2.55 0.32
C ALA A 211 8.61 3.79 -0.37
N PRO A 212 7.84 4.55 -1.18
CA PRO A 212 8.35 5.77 -1.80
C PRO A 212 8.66 6.88 -0.79
N ALA A 213 7.74 7.13 0.16
CA ALA A 213 7.89 8.22 1.13
C ALA A 213 9.13 8.04 2.04
N ILE A 214 9.44 6.80 2.45
CA ILE A 214 10.64 6.50 3.24
C ILE A 214 11.92 6.82 2.48
N ALA A 215 12.00 6.41 1.20
CA ALA A 215 13.18 6.65 0.37
C ALA A 215 13.41 8.15 0.13
N ILE A 216 12.33 8.89 -0.14
CA ILE A 216 12.37 10.34 -0.37
C ILE A 216 12.72 11.09 0.92
N ALA A 217 12.09 10.73 2.05
CA ALA A 217 12.43 11.34 3.34
C ALA A 217 13.90 11.11 3.72
N ALA A 218 14.45 9.92 3.46
CA ALA A 218 15.87 9.65 3.66
C ALA A 218 16.75 10.58 2.81
N ALA A 219 16.50 10.63 1.50
CA ALA A 219 17.27 11.46 0.57
C ALA A 219 17.20 12.95 0.93
N LEU A 220 16.01 13.46 1.23
CA LEU A 220 15.79 14.86 1.59
C LEU A 220 16.37 15.22 2.95
N SER A 221 16.37 14.31 3.94
CA SER A 221 17.00 14.57 5.24
C SER A 221 18.50 14.83 5.11
N LEU A 222 19.19 14.05 4.26
CA LEU A 222 20.59 14.27 3.94
C LEU A 222 20.78 15.52 3.08
N ALA A 223 19.84 15.82 2.16
CA ALA A 223 19.91 17.03 1.33
C ALA A 223 19.81 18.30 2.20
N VAL A 224 18.95 18.30 3.22
CA VAL A 224 18.87 19.38 4.21
C VAL A 224 20.16 19.49 5.03
N GLU A 225 20.71 18.36 5.49
CA GLU A 225 21.99 18.34 6.23
C GLU A 225 23.09 19.05 5.43
N VAL A 226 23.28 18.66 4.16
CA VAL A 226 24.37 19.21 3.33
C VAL A 226 24.07 20.61 2.79
N SER A 227 22.79 20.98 2.62
CA SER A 227 22.39 22.33 2.21
C SER A 227 22.66 23.37 3.30
N ASN A 228 22.64 22.95 4.57
CA ASN A 228 22.82 23.82 5.73
C ASN A 228 24.25 23.81 6.28
N LEU A 229 25.21 23.22 5.57
CA LEU A 229 26.62 23.29 5.94
C LEU A 229 27.18 24.70 5.67
N ASP A 230 27.60 25.40 6.72
CA ASP A 230 28.20 26.74 6.62
C ASP A 230 29.50 26.74 5.79
N ALA A 231 30.35 25.72 6.00
CA ALA A 231 31.57 25.50 5.25
C ALA A 231 31.93 24.00 5.26
N PHE A 232 32.41 23.51 4.11
CA PHE A 232 32.98 22.17 3.99
C PHE A 232 34.42 22.29 3.48
N ASP A 233 35.38 22.08 4.38
CA ASP A 233 36.83 22.15 4.12
C ASP A 233 37.39 20.75 3.76
N GLY A 234 36.70 20.06 2.86
CA GLY A 234 37.07 18.71 2.43
C GLY A 234 37.22 18.63 0.92
N SER A 235 37.97 17.63 0.46
CA SER A 235 38.12 17.31 -0.95
C SER A 235 36.83 16.76 -1.55
N VAL A 236 36.79 16.63 -2.87
CA VAL A 236 35.72 15.90 -3.58
C VAL A 236 35.57 14.47 -3.04
N PHE A 237 36.68 13.81 -2.73
CA PHE A 237 36.67 12.45 -2.16
C PHE A 237 36.01 12.42 -0.77
N ASP A 238 36.26 13.43 0.07
CA ASP A 238 35.66 13.51 1.40
C ASP A 238 34.14 13.75 1.31
N ALA A 239 33.69 14.57 0.36
CA ALA A 239 32.27 14.80 0.10
C ALA A 239 31.54 13.54 -0.36
N VAL A 240 32.14 12.79 -1.31
CA VAL A 240 31.61 11.50 -1.78
C VAL A 240 31.53 10.50 -0.64
N SER A 241 32.59 10.40 0.17
CA SER A 241 32.65 9.49 1.30
C SER A 241 31.60 9.84 2.36
N CYS A 242 31.44 11.13 2.68
CA CYS A 242 30.43 11.63 3.62
C CYS A 242 29.02 11.22 3.19
N LEU A 243 28.63 11.55 1.95
CA LEU A 243 27.30 11.22 1.43
C LEU A 243 27.06 9.71 1.39
N THR A 244 28.05 8.94 0.94
CA THR A 244 27.92 7.47 0.83
C THR A 244 27.70 6.84 2.20
N MET A 245 28.49 7.21 3.21
CA MET A 245 28.34 6.71 4.58
C MET A 245 26.99 7.09 5.19
N LYS A 246 26.52 8.31 4.96
CA LYS A 246 25.21 8.78 5.47
C LYS A 246 24.04 8.08 4.78
N LEU A 247 24.14 7.79 3.48
CA LEU A 247 23.16 6.96 2.77
C LEU A 247 23.11 5.54 3.34
N ASP A 248 24.27 4.91 3.59
CA ASP A 248 24.33 3.59 4.23
C ASP A 248 23.74 3.59 5.64
N TYR A 249 24.03 4.64 6.41
CA TYR A 249 23.41 4.85 7.70
C TYR A 249 21.88 4.93 7.59
N LEU A 250 21.34 5.77 6.69
CA LEU A 250 19.89 5.88 6.46
C LEU A 250 19.25 4.55 6.07
N VAL A 251 19.88 3.77 5.19
CA VAL A 251 19.42 2.41 4.80
C VAL A 251 19.27 1.48 6.01
N SER A 252 20.17 1.60 7.00
CA SER A 252 20.13 0.77 8.21
C SER A 252 18.89 1.00 9.10
N SER A 253 18.14 2.09 8.90
CA SER A 253 16.91 2.37 9.67
C SER A 253 15.87 1.25 9.50
N ARG A 254 15.69 0.78 8.27
CA ARG A 254 14.75 -0.30 7.91
C ARG A 254 15.33 -1.15 6.76
N PRO A 255 16.24 -2.10 7.06
CA PRO A 255 16.97 -2.88 6.06
C PRO A 255 16.10 -3.75 5.14
N THR A 256 14.85 -4.01 5.53
CA THR A 256 13.87 -4.79 4.74
C THR A 256 13.15 -3.94 3.69
N ALA A 257 13.26 -2.61 3.75
CA ALA A 257 12.64 -1.69 2.78
C ALA A 257 13.54 -1.58 1.54
N VAL A 258 13.31 -2.44 0.54
CA VAL A 258 14.16 -2.49 -0.66
C VAL A 258 14.14 -1.19 -1.45
N ASN A 259 13.02 -0.45 -1.51
CA ASN A 259 12.98 0.84 -2.17
C ASN A 259 13.95 1.87 -1.58
N LEU A 260 14.24 1.80 -0.28
CA LEU A 260 15.23 2.67 0.37
C LEU A 260 16.65 2.31 -0.09
N SER A 261 16.98 1.02 -0.13
CA SER A 261 18.27 0.52 -0.61
C SER A 261 18.49 0.84 -2.09
N ASP A 262 17.46 0.69 -2.92
CA ASP A 262 17.51 0.97 -4.36
C ASP A 262 17.69 2.48 -4.62
N ALA A 263 16.96 3.32 -3.89
CA ALA A 263 17.11 4.77 -3.98
C ALA A 263 18.52 5.22 -3.54
N ALA A 264 19.03 4.67 -2.44
CA ALA A 264 20.40 4.95 -1.99
C ALA A 264 21.44 4.53 -3.04
N THR A 265 21.24 3.39 -3.70
CA THR A 265 22.12 2.92 -4.79
C THR A 265 22.11 3.89 -5.97
N LYS A 266 20.92 4.32 -6.43
CA LYS A 266 20.78 5.32 -7.50
C LYS A 266 21.44 6.66 -7.15
N LEU A 267 21.28 7.13 -5.91
CA LEU A 267 21.91 8.36 -5.44
C LEU A 267 23.43 8.24 -5.38
N LYS A 268 23.98 7.08 -4.97
CA LYS A 268 25.43 6.82 -5.02
C LYS A 268 25.97 6.83 -6.45
N GLU A 269 25.21 6.35 -7.43
CA GLU A 269 25.58 6.46 -8.84
C GLU A 269 25.62 7.92 -9.32
N VAL A 270 24.65 8.75 -8.90
CA VAL A 270 24.67 10.20 -9.19
C VAL A 270 25.91 10.86 -8.60
N ILE A 271 26.22 10.56 -7.33
CA ILE A 271 27.42 11.06 -6.65
C ILE A 271 28.69 10.64 -7.40
N SER A 272 28.77 9.36 -7.80
CA SER A 272 29.91 8.83 -8.56
C SER A 272 30.08 9.54 -9.91
N LYS A 273 29.00 9.75 -10.66
CA LYS A 273 29.03 10.47 -11.95
C LYS A 273 29.47 11.93 -11.76
N ALA A 274 28.94 12.62 -10.75
CA ALA A 274 29.33 13.99 -10.44
C ALA A 274 30.81 14.09 -10.04
N SER A 275 31.33 13.10 -9.30
CA SER A 275 32.74 13.07 -8.87
C SER A 275 33.74 12.96 -10.01
N ALA A 276 33.33 12.41 -11.16
CA ALA A 276 34.21 12.28 -12.33
C ALA A 276 34.55 13.63 -12.99
N THR A 277 33.74 14.66 -12.79
CA THR A 277 33.89 15.97 -13.45
C THR A 277 33.97 17.15 -12.49
N ALA A 278 33.65 16.96 -11.21
CA ALA A 278 33.64 18.02 -10.21
C ALA A 278 35.06 18.47 -9.82
N SER A 279 35.27 19.79 -9.84
CA SER A 279 36.47 20.44 -9.31
C SER A 279 36.39 20.74 -7.81
N GLU A 280 35.18 20.80 -7.24
CA GLU A 280 34.93 21.24 -5.85
C GLU A 280 33.88 20.35 -5.17
N ALA A 281 34.02 20.13 -3.86
CA ALA A 281 33.08 19.37 -3.04
C ALA A 281 31.64 19.91 -3.11
N LYS A 282 31.47 21.23 -3.22
CA LYS A 282 30.16 21.89 -3.35
C LYS A 282 29.37 21.40 -4.55
N ASN A 283 30.04 21.07 -5.65
CA ASN A 283 29.37 20.56 -6.85
C ASN A 283 28.80 19.15 -6.63
N ILE A 284 29.42 18.34 -5.75
CA ILE A 284 28.90 17.03 -5.36
C ILE A 284 27.64 17.18 -4.51
N PHE A 285 27.66 18.07 -3.51
CA PHE A 285 26.48 18.33 -2.69
C PHE A 285 25.33 18.89 -3.51
N LYS A 286 25.61 19.81 -4.44
CA LYS A 286 24.59 20.33 -5.36
C LYS A 286 23.98 19.21 -6.20
N ALA A 287 24.80 18.37 -6.83
CA ALA A 287 24.30 17.25 -7.63
C ALA A 287 23.44 16.27 -6.81
N PHE A 288 23.81 16.02 -5.55
CA PHE A 288 23.01 15.21 -4.64
C PHE A 288 21.68 15.86 -4.26
N ILE A 289 21.68 17.15 -3.88
CA ILE A 289 20.46 17.90 -3.54
C ILE A 289 19.51 17.91 -4.74
N ASP A 290 20.01 18.27 -5.92
CA ASP A 290 19.20 18.34 -7.14
C ASP A 290 18.59 16.95 -7.46
N ALA A 291 19.34 15.86 -7.28
CA ALA A 291 18.81 14.51 -7.47
C ALA A 291 17.75 14.11 -6.42
N ALA A 292 17.92 14.49 -5.16
CA ALA A 292 16.93 14.24 -4.11
C ALA A 292 15.62 15.03 -4.34
N GLU A 293 15.73 16.26 -4.85
CA GLU A 293 14.58 17.09 -5.24
C GLU A 293 13.85 16.49 -6.46
N ILE A 294 14.60 16.06 -7.48
CA ILE A 294 14.03 15.36 -8.64
C ILE A 294 13.28 14.09 -8.20
N MET A 295 13.79 13.32 -7.24
CA MET A 295 13.08 12.14 -6.73
C MET A 295 11.70 12.49 -6.13
N LEU A 296 11.59 13.63 -5.43
CA LEU A 296 10.33 14.10 -4.89
C LEU A 296 9.36 14.48 -6.01
N GLU A 297 9.82 15.25 -6.99
CA GLU A 297 9.03 15.71 -8.13
C GLU A 297 8.55 14.54 -9.00
N ASP A 298 9.44 13.62 -9.34
CA ASP A 298 9.17 12.44 -10.15
C ASP A 298 8.14 11.51 -9.49
N ASP A 299 8.21 11.32 -8.16
CA ASP A 299 7.23 10.49 -7.45
C ASP A 299 5.84 11.14 -7.46
N VAL A 300 5.75 12.46 -7.23
CA VAL A 300 4.46 13.19 -7.33
C VAL A 300 3.89 13.10 -8.75
N ALA A 301 4.73 13.27 -9.77
CA ALA A 301 4.31 13.16 -11.17
C ALA A 301 3.83 11.74 -11.50
N SER A 302 4.56 10.72 -11.06
CA SER A 302 4.21 9.31 -11.25
C SER A 302 2.88 8.96 -10.57
N ASN A 303 2.68 9.40 -9.32
CA ASN A 303 1.43 9.19 -8.59
C ASN A 303 0.22 9.83 -9.27
N LYS A 304 0.37 11.06 -9.78
CA LYS A 304 -0.68 11.73 -10.56
C LYS A 304 -1.00 10.99 -11.85
N ALA A 305 0.03 10.51 -12.56
CA ALA A 305 -0.15 9.73 -13.79
C ALA A 305 -0.86 8.40 -13.50
N ILE A 306 -0.45 7.66 -12.48
CA ILE A 306 -1.11 6.42 -12.03
C ILE A 306 -2.58 6.67 -11.73
N GLY A 307 -2.88 7.73 -10.98
CA GLY A 307 -4.27 8.05 -10.64
C GLY A 307 -5.13 8.37 -11.85
N SER A 308 -4.63 9.23 -12.75
CA SER A 308 -5.34 9.61 -13.97
C SER A 308 -5.54 8.41 -14.91
N TYR A 309 -4.50 7.61 -15.12
CA TYR A 309 -4.59 6.44 -16.00
C TYR A 309 -5.48 5.34 -15.43
N GLY A 310 -5.43 5.11 -14.12
CA GLY A 310 -6.32 4.16 -13.45
C GLY A 310 -7.78 4.61 -13.49
N ALA A 311 -8.05 5.90 -13.31
CA ALA A 311 -9.40 6.45 -13.39
C ALA A 311 -9.97 6.34 -14.82
N ASP A 312 -9.20 6.77 -15.82
CA ASP A 312 -9.56 6.67 -17.24
C ASP A 312 -9.85 5.20 -17.63
N PHE A 313 -8.99 4.26 -17.21
CA PHE A 313 -9.18 2.85 -17.49
C PHE A 313 -10.45 2.28 -16.84
N LEU A 314 -10.68 2.57 -15.56
CA LEU A 314 -11.85 2.10 -14.82
C LEU A 314 -13.15 2.68 -15.38
N TYR A 315 -13.12 3.94 -15.83
CA TYR A 315 -14.26 4.59 -16.44
C TYR A 315 -14.60 3.94 -17.80
N GLN A 316 -13.61 3.76 -18.68
CA GLN A 316 -13.81 3.17 -20.01
C GLN A 316 -14.29 1.71 -20.00
N HIS A 317 -13.91 0.95 -18.96
CA HIS A 317 -14.33 -0.44 -18.78
C HIS A 317 -15.50 -0.58 -17.80
N GLY A 318 -15.99 0.54 -17.29
CA GLY A 318 -17.18 0.63 -16.47
C GLY A 318 -18.46 0.69 -17.31
N ASP A 319 -19.60 0.70 -16.62
CA ASP A 319 -20.87 1.03 -17.24
C ASP A 319 -21.00 2.56 -17.28
N ASP A 320 -20.91 3.17 -18.48
CA ASP A 320 -20.98 4.63 -18.70
C ASP A 320 -22.19 5.30 -18.02
N SER A 321 -23.24 4.53 -17.72
CA SER A 321 -24.45 5.05 -17.06
C SER A 321 -24.37 5.08 -15.54
N LYS A 322 -23.31 4.54 -14.92
CA LYS A 322 -23.19 4.36 -13.47
C LYS A 322 -21.91 4.97 -12.91
N LYS A 323 -22.08 5.71 -11.83
CA LYS A 323 -20.95 6.08 -10.95
C LYS A 323 -20.34 4.82 -10.34
N LEU A 324 -19.02 4.84 -10.14
CA LEU A 324 -18.24 3.71 -9.67
C LEU A 324 -18.06 3.74 -8.15
N SER A 325 -18.24 2.59 -7.50
CA SER A 325 -17.86 2.35 -6.12
C SER A 325 -16.59 1.50 -6.07
N VAL A 326 -15.55 2.01 -5.42
CA VAL A 326 -14.22 1.37 -5.39
C VAL A 326 -13.86 0.93 -3.99
N LEU A 327 -13.41 -0.31 -3.81
CA LEU A 327 -12.86 -0.81 -2.56
C LEU A 327 -11.32 -0.74 -2.60
N THR A 328 -10.71 -0.27 -1.51
CA THR A 328 -9.25 -0.27 -1.34
C THR A 328 -8.81 -0.87 0.00
N HIS A 329 -7.50 -1.10 0.11
CA HIS A 329 -6.89 -1.77 1.25
C HIS A 329 -5.57 -1.11 1.65
N CYS A 330 -5.27 -1.13 2.95
CA CYS A 330 -4.16 -0.39 3.55
C CYS A 330 -4.29 1.13 3.30
N ASN A 331 -3.16 1.81 3.18
CA ASN A 331 -3.05 3.22 2.84
C ASN A 331 -2.00 3.40 1.76
N THR A 332 -2.43 4.07 0.70
CA THR A 332 -1.74 4.24 -0.58
C THR A 332 -1.93 5.67 -1.08
N GLY A 333 -2.22 6.59 -0.16
CA GLY A 333 -2.45 8.00 -0.41
C GLY A 333 -1.20 8.85 -0.31
N SER A 334 -1.39 10.16 -0.07
CA SER A 334 -0.30 11.11 0.11
C SER A 334 0.48 10.85 1.39
N LEU A 335 -0.11 10.09 2.34
CA LEU A 335 0.57 9.63 3.54
C LEU A 335 1.52 8.44 3.29
N ALA A 336 1.45 7.79 2.13
CA ALA A 336 2.30 6.65 1.78
C ALA A 336 3.30 6.95 0.63
N THR A 337 3.20 8.12 0.01
CA THR A 337 4.04 8.54 -1.13
C THR A 337 4.53 9.98 -0.95
N ALA A 338 5.22 10.56 -1.93
CA ALA A 338 5.54 12.00 -1.91
C ALA A 338 4.29 12.90 -1.91
N GLY A 339 3.17 12.38 -2.41
CA GLY A 339 1.94 13.13 -2.56
C GLY A 339 0.99 12.42 -3.52
N PHE A 340 -0.29 12.77 -3.46
CA PHE A 340 -1.40 12.24 -4.27
C PHE A 340 -1.71 10.75 -4.06
N GLY A 341 -0.71 9.87 -4.03
CA GLY A 341 -0.85 8.42 -3.82
C GLY A 341 -1.04 7.61 -5.09
N THR A 342 -1.06 6.28 -4.94
CA THR A 342 -1.25 5.32 -6.03
C THR A 342 -2.71 4.88 -6.14
N ALA A 343 -3.14 3.84 -5.42
CA ALA A 343 -4.52 3.37 -5.45
C ALA A 343 -5.52 4.41 -4.90
N LEU A 344 -5.14 5.15 -3.84
CA LEU A 344 -5.95 6.28 -3.39
C LEU A 344 -5.87 7.47 -4.38
N GLY A 345 -4.78 7.58 -5.14
CA GLY A 345 -4.66 8.52 -6.27
C GLY A 345 -5.68 8.24 -7.38
N VAL A 346 -5.93 6.96 -7.69
CA VAL A 346 -7.00 6.55 -8.61
C VAL A 346 -8.38 6.97 -8.08
N ILE A 347 -8.63 6.75 -6.78
CA ILE A 347 -9.88 7.19 -6.14
C ILE A 347 -10.03 8.72 -6.17
N ARG A 348 -8.96 9.47 -5.92
CA ARG A 348 -8.93 10.95 -6.01
C ARG A 348 -9.22 11.45 -7.42
N ALA A 349 -8.66 10.78 -8.44
CA ALA A 349 -8.91 11.11 -9.84
C ALA A 349 -10.39 10.85 -10.21
N LEU A 350 -10.94 9.67 -9.88
CA LEU A 350 -12.36 9.35 -10.09
C LEU A 350 -13.30 10.35 -9.38
N TYR A 351 -12.93 10.81 -8.19
CA TYR A 351 -13.71 11.81 -7.45
C TYR A 351 -13.67 13.18 -8.15
N THR A 352 -12.48 13.60 -8.59
CA THR A 352 -12.27 14.87 -9.30
C THR A 352 -13.03 14.91 -10.63
N GLU A 353 -13.12 13.77 -11.32
CA GLU A 353 -13.90 13.59 -12.54
C GLU A 353 -15.42 13.47 -12.29
N GLY A 354 -15.86 13.40 -11.03
CA GLY A 354 -17.27 13.32 -10.65
C GLY A 354 -17.93 11.95 -10.88
N VAL A 355 -17.13 10.93 -11.19
CA VAL A 355 -17.59 9.57 -11.53
C VAL A 355 -17.54 8.60 -10.34
N LEU A 356 -16.90 8.98 -9.23
CA LEU A 356 -16.92 8.21 -7.99
C LEU A 356 -18.26 8.34 -7.26
N GLU A 357 -18.92 7.22 -7.00
CA GLU A 357 -20.08 7.12 -6.12
C GLU A 357 -19.64 7.01 -4.65
N ARG A 358 -18.67 6.12 -4.38
CA ARG A 358 -18.19 5.83 -3.03
C ARG A 358 -16.82 5.16 -3.02
N ALA A 359 -15.98 5.56 -2.08
CA ALA A 359 -14.80 4.80 -1.70
C ALA A 359 -15.11 3.92 -0.49
N TYR A 360 -14.80 2.63 -0.57
CA TYR A 360 -14.78 1.75 0.59
C TYR A 360 -13.33 1.53 0.99
N CYS A 361 -13.01 1.68 2.27
CA CYS A 361 -11.69 1.36 2.80
C CYS A 361 -11.82 0.32 3.92
N THR A 362 -10.92 -0.65 3.92
CA THR A 362 -10.85 -1.69 4.94
C THR A 362 -9.99 -1.22 6.12
N GLU A 363 -10.28 -1.71 7.32
CA GLU A 363 -9.55 -1.32 8.53
C GLU A 363 -8.06 -1.69 8.48
N THR A 364 -7.70 -2.81 7.83
CA THR A 364 -6.33 -3.32 7.67
C THR A 364 -5.67 -3.66 9.00
N ARG A 365 -6.09 -4.77 9.63
CA ARG A 365 -5.41 -5.36 10.79
C ARG A 365 -4.05 -5.97 10.38
N PRO A 366 -3.11 -6.16 11.32
CA PRO A 366 -3.12 -5.67 12.70
C PRO A 366 -2.44 -4.31 12.89
N PHE A 367 -1.69 -3.86 11.87
CA PHE A 367 -0.57 -2.97 12.08
C PHE A 367 -0.96 -1.50 12.20
N ASN A 368 -0.84 -0.92 13.42
CA ASN A 368 -0.76 0.53 13.62
C ASN A 368 -0.09 0.94 14.92
N GLN A 369 0.93 1.75 14.79
CA GLN A 369 1.54 2.50 15.87
C GLN A 369 1.54 3.98 15.42
N VAL A 370 1.32 4.99 16.26
CA VAL A 370 0.96 5.09 17.67
C VAL A 370 -0.51 5.58 17.73
N SER A 371 -1.13 5.64 18.91
CA SER A 371 -2.49 6.15 19.16
C SER A 371 -3.70 5.19 18.99
N ILE A 372 -3.96 4.53 17.84
CA ILE A 372 -5.15 3.63 17.65
C ILE A 372 -4.83 2.51 16.61
N PRO A 373 -5.40 1.28 16.66
CA PRO A 373 -4.99 0.16 15.80
C PRO A 373 -5.72 -0.12 14.46
N TYR A 374 -5.86 0.78 13.45
CA TYR A 374 -6.24 0.33 12.06
C TYR A 374 -5.65 1.16 10.88
N THR A 375 -4.96 0.57 9.88
CA THR A 375 -4.14 1.36 8.93
C THR A 375 -4.98 2.11 7.92
N GLY A 376 -5.96 1.42 7.37
CA GLY A 376 -6.95 2.04 6.50
C GLY A 376 -7.92 2.90 7.31
N SER A 377 -8.26 2.52 8.55
CA SER A 377 -9.16 3.35 9.35
C SER A 377 -8.52 4.63 9.91
N ARG A 378 -7.20 4.64 10.13
CA ARG A 378 -6.48 5.82 10.63
C ARG A 378 -6.03 6.73 9.51
N LEU A 379 -5.38 6.20 8.49
CA LEU A 379 -4.73 7.02 7.48
C LEU A 379 -5.62 7.19 6.25
N THR A 380 -6.11 6.10 5.67
CA THR A 380 -6.96 6.18 4.47
C THR A 380 -8.28 6.87 4.76
N ALA A 381 -8.96 6.53 5.86
CA ALA A 381 -10.18 7.22 6.24
C ALA A 381 -9.91 8.69 6.61
N PHE A 382 -8.77 9.02 7.21
CA PHE A 382 -8.39 10.41 7.47
C PHE A 382 -8.20 11.18 6.17
N GLU A 383 -7.47 10.64 5.20
CA GLU A 383 -7.29 11.26 3.87
C GLU A 383 -8.63 11.44 3.15
N LEU A 384 -9.50 10.42 3.15
CA LEU A 384 -10.81 10.48 2.52
C LEU A 384 -11.72 11.53 3.16
N VAL A 385 -11.69 11.65 4.49
CA VAL A 385 -12.45 12.69 5.23
C VAL A 385 -11.86 14.08 4.96
N HIS A 386 -10.54 14.22 5.01
CA HIS A 386 -9.84 15.48 4.73
C HIS A 386 -10.17 16.01 3.33
N ASP A 387 -10.18 15.12 2.34
CA ASP A 387 -10.45 15.47 0.94
C ASP A 387 -11.95 15.54 0.61
N ASN A 388 -12.84 15.36 1.59
CA ASN A 388 -14.30 15.33 1.42
C ASN A 388 -14.80 14.30 0.39
N ILE A 389 -14.11 13.17 0.28
CA ILE A 389 -14.47 12.07 -0.62
C ILE A 389 -15.55 11.20 0.06
N PRO A 390 -16.67 10.88 -0.61
CA PRO A 390 -17.71 10.04 -0.04
C PRO A 390 -17.16 8.64 0.24
N ALA A 391 -16.97 8.32 1.52
CA ALA A 391 -16.27 7.12 1.93
C ALA A 391 -17.01 6.30 3.00
N THR A 392 -16.68 5.03 3.10
CA THR A 392 -17.18 4.13 4.15
C THR A 392 -16.05 3.19 4.60
N LEU A 393 -15.82 3.17 5.92
CA LEU A 393 -14.91 2.24 6.56
C LEU A 393 -15.60 0.90 6.81
N ILE A 394 -14.92 -0.21 6.53
CA ILE A 394 -15.39 -1.57 6.84
C ILE A 394 -14.31 -2.37 7.58
N ALA A 395 -14.72 -3.35 8.38
CA ALA A 395 -13.79 -4.36 8.88
C ALA A 395 -13.27 -5.23 7.73
N ASP A 396 -12.06 -5.80 7.88
CA ASP A 396 -11.46 -6.64 6.83
C ASP A 396 -12.38 -7.84 6.47
N SER A 397 -13.02 -8.43 7.49
CA SER A 397 -13.95 -9.56 7.33
C SER A 397 -15.28 -9.20 6.67
N ALA A 398 -15.62 -7.91 6.54
CA ALA A 398 -16.86 -7.46 5.92
C ALA A 398 -16.75 -7.34 4.40
N ALA A 399 -15.55 -7.43 3.82
CA ALA A 399 -15.32 -7.25 2.38
C ALA A 399 -16.17 -8.20 1.52
N ALA A 400 -16.28 -9.47 1.89
CA ALA A 400 -17.08 -10.45 1.15
C ALA A 400 -18.59 -10.13 1.19
N ALA A 401 -19.11 -9.72 2.34
CA ALA A 401 -20.51 -9.31 2.45
C ALA A 401 -20.79 -8.06 1.61
N LEU A 402 -19.88 -7.08 1.65
CA LEU A 402 -19.99 -5.85 0.85
C LEU A 402 -20.01 -6.12 -0.66
N MET A 403 -19.11 -7.00 -1.14
CA MET A 403 -19.07 -7.40 -2.54
C MET A 403 -20.29 -8.21 -2.96
N LYS A 404 -20.77 -9.12 -2.10
CA LYS A 404 -21.98 -9.91 -2.33
C LYS A 404 -23.23 -9.02 -2.48
N ASP A 405 -23.30 -7.92 -1.74
CA ASP A 405 -24.39 -6.94 -1.82
C ASP A 405 -24.34 -6.09 -3.10
N GLY A 406 -23.36 -6.29 -3.99
CA GLY A 406 -23.23 -5.57 -5.26
C GLY A 406 -22.84 -4.09 -5.08
N ARG A 407 -22.26 -3.74 -3.94
CA ARG A 407 -21.90 -2.34 -3.59
C ARG A 407 -20.53 -1.91 -4.11
N VAL A 408 -19.78 -2.81 -4.74
CA VAL A 408 -18.39 -2.58 -5.20
C VAL A 408 -18.30 -2.92 -6.68
N ASN A 409 -17.76 -2.01 -7.47
CA ASN A 409 -17.55 -2.17 -8.91
C ASN A 409 -16.12 -2.57 -9.27
N ALA A 410 -15.14 -2.16 -8.46
CA ALA A 410 -13.73 -2.50 -8.65
C ALA A 410 -12.99 -2.51 -7.31
N VAL A 411 -11.93 -3.31 -7.24
CA VAL A 411 -10.96 -3.26 -6.14
C VAL A 411 -9.66 -2.67 -6.69
N VAL A 412 -9.12 -1.66 -6.00
CA VAL A 412 -7.82 -1.06 -6.36
C VAL A 412 -6.94 -1.02 -5.12
N VAL A 413 -5.77 -1.66 -5.19
CA VAL A 413 -4.80 -1.74 -4.09
C VAL A 413 -3.43 -1.23 -4.52
N GLY A 414 -2.57 -0.90 -3.56
CA GLY A 414 -1.16 -0.61 -3.84
C GLY A 414 -0.32 -1.88 -4.00
N ALA A 415 0.98 -1.70 -4.11
CA ALA A 415 1.97 -2.78 -4.01
C ALA A 415 3.15 -2.32 -3.16
N ASP A 416 3.73 -3.27 -2.43
CA ASP A 416 5.07 -3.11 -1.83
C ASP A 416 6.13 -3.59 -2.84
N ARG A 417 5.84 -4.70 -3.52
CA ARG A 417 6.69 -5.23 -4.60
C ARG A 417 5.89 -6.03 -5.62
N VAL A 418 6.23 -5.88 -6.90
CA VAL A 418 5.68 -6.68 -8.00
C VAL A 418 6.82 -7.45 -8.66
N ALA A 419 6.74 -8.78 -8.71
CA ALA A 419 7.72 -9.62 -9.39
C ALA A 419 7.54 -9.59 -10.92
N ALA A 420 8.51 -10.11 -11.67
CA ALA A 420 8.52 -10.08 -13.14
C ALA A 420 7.32 -10.81 -13.80
N ASN A 421 6.68 -11.75 -13.10
CA ASN A 421 5.47 -12.43 -13.59
C ASN A 421 4.16 -11.72 -13.23
N GLY A 422 4.22 -10.58 -12.53
CA GLY A 422 3.07 -9.83 -12.03
C GLY A 422 2.58 -10.22 -10.63
N ASP A 423 3.17 -11.25 -10.00
CA ASP A 423 2.84 -11.58 -8.61
C ASP A 423 3.16 -10.40 -7.71
N THR A 424 2.16 -9.99 -6.92
CA THR A 424 2.24 -8.75 -6.16
C THR A 424 2.26 -9.04 -4.67
N ALA A 425 3.34 -8.67 -4.00
CA ALA A 425 3.38 -8.59 -2.55
C ALA A 425 2.81 -7.24 -2.08
N ASN A 426 1.81 -7.31 -1.22
CA ASN A 426 1.19 -6.14 -0.60
C ASN A 426 0.73 -6.47 0.83
N LYS A 427 0.19 -5.48 1.55
CA LYS A 427 -0.27 -5.63 2.93
C LYS A 427 -1.17 -6.86 3.11
N ILE A 428 -0.92 -7.62 4.19
CA ILE A 428 -1.71 -8.80 4.56
C ILE A 428 -3.21 -8.50 4.52
N GLY A 429 -3.96 -9.36 3.82
CA GLY A 429 -5.36 -9.14 3.47
C GLY A 429 -5.58 -8.94 1.97
N THR A 430 -4.57 -8.45 1.24
CA THR A 430 -4.68 -8.19 -0.21
C THR A 430 -5.03 -9.45 -0.99
N TYR A 431 -4.34 -10.57 -0.73
CA TYR A 431 -4.65 -11.85 -1.37
C TYR A 431 -6.07 -12.32 -1.06
N SER A 432 -6.54 -12.13 0.18
CA SER A 432 -7.92 -12.45 0.56
C SER A 432 -8.92 -11.60 -0.23
N LEU A 433 -8.67 -10.29 -0.39
CA LEU A 433 -9.52 -9.42 -1.20
C LEU A 433 -9.56 -9.86 -2.66
N ALA A 434 -8.43 -10.27 -3.24
CA ALA A 434 -8.36 -10.73 -4.63
C ALA A 434 -9.17 -12.02 -4.86
N LEU A 435 -9.11 -12.97 -3.91
CA LEU A 435 -9.94 -14.18 -3.94
C LEU A 435 -11.44 -13.86 -3.88
N ILE A 436 -11.83 -12.95 -2.98
CA ILE A 436 -13.23 -12.53 -2.81
C ILE A 436 -13.72 -11.80 -4.07
N ALA A 437 -12.90 -10.88 -4.61
CA ALA A 437 -13.22 -10.14 -5.83
C ALA A 437 -13.45 -11.07 -7.01
N LYS A 438 -12.56 -12.06 -7.20
CA LYS A 438 -12.73 -13.10 -8.23
C LYS A 438 -14.01 -13.91 -8.04
N HIS A 439 -14.36 -14.28 -6.81
CA HIS A 439 -15.60 -15.02 -6.54
C HIS A 439 -16.86 -14.24 -6.92
N HIS A 440 -16.82 -12.91 -6.78
CA HIS A 440 -17.94 -12.02 -7.11
C HIS A 440 -17.85 -11.39 -8.52
N ASN A 441 -16.88 -11.82 -9.35
CA ASN A 441 -16.60 -11.26 -10.67
C ASN A 441 -16.36 -9.74 -10.65
N ILE A 442 -15.71 -9.25 -9.61
CA ILE A 442 -15.29 -7.85 -9.48
C ILE A 442 -13.83 -7.77 -9.92
N PRO A 443 -13.48 -6.85 -10.84
CA PRO A 443 -12.10 -6.70 -11.30
C PRO A 443 -11.20 -6.18 -10.18
N PHE A 444 -9.97 -6.71 -10.14
CA PHE A 444 -8.99 -6.43 -9.10
C PHE A 444 -7.73 -5.82 -9.71
N TYR A 445 -7.41 -4.59 -9.32
CA TYR A 445 -6.31 -3.82 -9.88
C TYR A 445 -5.23 -3.52 -8.84
N VAL A 446 -3.99 -3.54 -9.30
CA VAL A 446 -2.83 -3.10 -8.54
C VAL A 446 -2.35 -1.78 -9.13
N ALA A 447 -2.24 -0.73 -8.32
CA ALA A 447 -1.69 0.56 -8.70
C ALA A 447 -0.31 0.76 -8.04
N ALA A 448 0.74 0.75 -8.85
CA ALA A 448 2.11 0.79 -8.36
C ALA A 448 3.04 1.50 -9.36
N PRO A 449 3.99 2.32 -8.90
CA PRO A 449 4.98 2.90 -9.79
C PRO A 449 5.95 1.83 -10.32
N LEU A 450 6.63 2.11 -11.44
CA LEU A 450 7.66 1.19 -11.97
C LEU A 450 8.77 0.92 -10.96
N THR A 451 9.03 1.86 -10.05
CA THR A 451 9.99 1.69 -8.95
C THR A 451 9.60 0.61 -7.93
N SER A 452 8.35 0.12 -7.95
CA SER A 452 7.89 -1.02 -7.14
C SER A 452 7.92 -2.34 -7.91
N ILE A 453 8.29 -2.32 -9.19
CA ILE A 453 8.43 -3.53 -10.02
C ILE A 453 9.87 -4.03 -9.94
N ASP A 454 10.05 -5.21 -9.37
CA ASP A 454 11.32 -5.89 -9.19
C ASP A 454 11.47 -6.99 -10.25
N LEU A 455 12.08 -6.62 -11.39
CA LEU A 455 12.33 -7.55 -12.50
C LEU A 455 13.42 -8.58 -12.19
N SER A 456 14.13 -8.46 -11.05
CA SER A 456 15.13 -9.44 -10.64
C SER A 456 14.49 -10.71 -10.06
N LEU A 457 13.25 -10.61 -9.57
CA LEU A 457 12.48 -11.73 -9.02
C LEU A 457 11.60 -12.36 -10.10
N SER A 458 11.73 -13.67 -10.31
CA SER A 458 10.94 -14.33 -11.35
C SER A 458 9.48 -14.57 -10.97
N SER A 459 9.20 -14.68 -9.66
CA SER A 459 7.86 -14.89 -9.12
C SER A 459 7.73 -14.43 -7.67
N GLY A 460 6.49 -14.36 -7.18
CA GLY A 460 6.21 -14.01 -5.80
C GLY A 460 6.72 -15.02 -4.76
N GLN A 461 7.12 -16.23 -5.18
CA GLN A 461 7.73 -17.23 -4.29
C GLN A 461 9.12 -16.83 -3.79
N GLU A 462 9.79 -15.91 -4.48
CA GLU A 462 11.10 -15.40 -4.09
C GLU A 462 10.99 -14.22 -3.10
N ILE A 463 9.79 -13.69 -2.89
CA ILE A 463 9.55 -12.59 -1.98
C ILE A 463 9.53 -13.13 -0.55
N VAL A 464 10.51 -12.72 0.25
CA VAL A 464 10.56 -13.03 1.68
C VAL A 464 9.50 -12.20 2.41
N ILE A 465 8.54 -12.87 3.03
CA ILE A 465 7.48 -12.22 3.80
C ILE A 465 7.98 -11.86 5.19
N GLU A 466 7.93 -10.56 5.51
CA GLU A 466 8.23 -10.05 6.85
C GLU A 466 7.20 -10.59 7.86
N GLU A 467 7.66 -11.34 8.86
CA GLU A 467 6.85 -11.66 10.04
C GLU A 467 7.18 -10.70 11.18
N ARG A 468 6.15 -10.09 11.77
CA ARG A 468 6.29 -9.08 12.81
C ARG A 468 5.99 -9.62 14.19
N SER A 469 6.29 -8.79 15.19
CA SER A 469 6.09 -9.13 16.60
C SER A 469 4.65 -9.59 16.87
N PRO A 470 4.45 -10.73 17.55
CA PRO A 470 3.15 -11.18 18.04
C PRO A 470 2.38 -10.12 18.83
N LYS A 471 3.08 -9.21 19.51
CA LYS A 471 2.47 -8.16 20.32
C LYS A 471 1.47 -7.31 19.53
N GLU A 472 1.71 -7.08 18.23
CA GLU A 472 0.84 -6.28 17.36
C GLU A 472 -0.58 -6.85 17.21
N LEU A 473 -0.70 -8.19 17.29
CA LEU A 473 -1.99 -8.88 17.31
C LEU A 473 -2.54 -9.04 18.73
N LEU A 474 -1.66 -9.33 19.69
CA LEU A 474 -2.06 -9.63 21.08
C LEU A 474 -2.55 -8.41 21.86
N HIS A 475 -2.12 -7.20 21.49
CA HIS A 475 -2.47 -5.96 22.18
C HIS A 475 -3.06 -4.92 21.21
N THR A 476 -3.86 -4.00 21.76
CA THR A 476 -4.30 -2.80 21.03
C THR A 476 -3.13 -1.88 20.69
N ARG A 477 -3.39 -0.85 19.86
CA ARG A 477 -2.41 0.17 19.43
C ARG A 477 -1.12 -0.45 18.86
N GLY A 478 -1.26 -1.54 18.11
CA GLY A 478 -0.15 -2.23 17.46
C GLY A 478 0.90 -2.73 18.45
N GLY A 479 0.50 -3.27 19.60
CA GLY A 479 1.44 -3.83 20.58
C GLY A 479 1.77 -2.94 21.78
N LEU A 480 1.26 -1.69 21.82
CA LEU A 480 1.56 -0.72 22.87
C LEU A 480 0.40 -0.48 23.85
N GLY A 481 -0.80 -0.96 23.53
CA GLY A 481 -1.98 -0.80 24.37
C GLY A 481 -2.30 -2.02 25.22
N GLU A 482 -3.54 -2.10 25.67
CA GLU A 482 -4.05 -3.22 26.48
C GLU A 482 -4.10 -4.52 25.68
N GLN A 483 -3.90 -5.63 26.39
CA GLN A 483 -4.01 -6.97 25.84
C GLN A 483 -5.45 -7.28 25.42
N VAL A 484 -5.63 -7.82 24.21
CA VAL A 484 -6.93 -8.20 23.64
C VAL A 484 -7.09 -9.70 23.43
N ALA A 485 -6.00 -10.41 23.18
CA ALA A 485 -6.00 -11.86 22.99
C ALA A 485 -5.60 -12.59 24.28
N ALA A 486 -6.03 -13.84 24.46
CA ALA A 486 -5.73 -14.63 25.64
C ALA A 486 -4.21 -14.87 25.82
N SER A 487 -3.72 -14.84 27.06
CA SER A 487 -2.31 -15.12 27.37
C SER A 487 -1.93 -16.55 27.00
N GLY A 488 -0.76 -16.73 26.39
CA GLY A 488 -0.20 -18.04 26.04
C GLY A 488 -0.62 -18.60 24.67
N ILE A 489 -1.40 -17.86 23.87
CA ILE A 489 -1.72 -18.25 22.49
C ILE A 489 -0.54 -17.99 21.55
N ASP A 490 -0.28 -18.94 20.64
CA ASP A 490 0.68 -18.75 19.56
C ASP A 490 0.12 -17.81 18.49
N VAL A 491 1.01 -17.05 17.84
CA VAL A 491 0.62 -16.02 16.88
C VAL A 491 1.40 -16.17 15.58
N TRP A 492 0.68 -16.10 14.47
CA TRP A 492 1.25 -15.93 13.14
C TRP A 492 0.90 -14.53 12.64
N ASN A 493 1.93 -13.69 12.41
CA ASN A 493 1.76 -12.27 12.08
C ASN A 493 2.58 -11.86 10.83
N PRO A 494 2.24 -12.37 9.64
CA PRO A 494 2.85 -11.89 8.41
C PRO A 494 2.39 -10.45 8.13
N ALA A 495 3.33 -9.55 7.81
CA ALA A 495 3.02 -8.17 7.46
C ALA A 495 2.50 -8.03 6.02
N PHE A 496 2.74 -9.02 5.17
CA PHE A 496 2.41 -9.01 3.75
C PHE A 496 1.87 -10.37 3.32
N ASP A 497 1.13 -10.41 2.22
CA ASP A 497 0.83 -11.61 1.46
C ASP A 497 1.14 -11.40 -0.03
N VAL A 498 1.17 -12.48 -0.80
CA VAL A 498 1.40 -12.45 -2.24
C VAL A 498 0.09 -12.75 -2.94
N THR A 499 -0.35 -11.81 -3.78
CA THR A 499 -1.47 -12.00 -4.72
C THR A 499 -0.92 -12.50 -6.05
N PRO A 500 -1.28 -13.74 -6.47
CA PRO A 500 -0.83 -14.27 -7.75
C PRO A 500 -1.38 -13.48 -8.93
N ALA A 501 -0.60 -13.35 -10.00
CA ALA A 501 -0.97 -12.56 -11.19
C ALA A 501 -2.31 -12.98 -11.82
N ASN A 502 -2.70 -14.26 -11.72
CA ASN A 502 -3.96 -14.78 -12.27
C ASN A 502 -5.23 -14.35 -11.49
N LEU A 503 -5.08 -13.58 -10.41
CA LEU A 503 -6.16 -12.90 -9.70
C LEU A 503 -6.20 -11.39 -9.98
N ILE A 504 -5.19 -10.86 -10.69
CA ILE A 504 -5.04 -9.43 -10.96
C ILE A 504 -5.58 -9.16 -12.36
N SER A 505 -6.64 -8.35 -12.44
CA SER A 505 -7.23 -7.89 -13.70
C SER A 505 -6.32 -6.90 -14.42
N GLY A 506 -5.52 -6.13 -13.69
CA GLY A 506 -4.40 -5.41 -14.28
C GLY A 506 -3.55 -4.60 -13.31
N ILE A 507 -2.39 -4.18 -13.81
CA ILE A 507 -1.42 -3.35 -13.08
C ILE A 507 -1.37 -1.97 -13.73
N ILE A 508 -1.65 -0.93 -12.96
CA ILE A 508 -1.67 0.49 -13.34
C ILE A 508 -0.35 1.12 -12.91
N THR A 509 0.36 1.72 -13.86
CA THR A 509 1.66 2.39 -13.63
C THR A 509 1.65 3.78 -14.24
N GLU A 510 2.70 4.56 -14.02
CA GLU A 510 2.90 5.88 -14.63
C GLU A 510 3.24 5.82 -16.13
N LYS A 511 3.45 4.63 -16.70
CA LYS A 511 3.71 4.42 -18.13
C LYS A 511 2.60 3.63 -18.84
N VAL A 512 1.82 2.84 -18.10
CA VAL A 512 0.84 1.92 -18.68
C VAL A 512 -0.51 2.11 -18.01
N ARG A 513 -1.56 2.27 -18.83
CA ARG A 513 -2.91 2.57 -18.34
C ARG A 513 -3.51 1.43 -17.49
N ALA A 514 -3.39 0.20 -17.97
CA ALA A 514 -3.48 -1.04 -17.20
C ALA A 514 -3.09 -2.21 -18.13
N LEU A 515 -2.36 -3.21 -17.65
CA LEU A 515 -2.14 -4.47 -18.40
C LEU A 515 -3.24 -5.48 -18.06
N SER A 516 -4.14 -5.78 -19.00
CA SER A 516 -5.07 -6.91 -18.85
C SER A 516 -4.33 -8.23 -19.11
N PHE A 517 -4.36 -9.17 -18.15
CA PHE A 517 -3.70 -10.47 -18.27
C PHE A 517 -4.48 -11.49 -19.14
N ASP A 518 -5.59 -11.09 -19.76
CA ASP A 518 -6.41 -11.99 -20.61
C ASP A 518 -5.83 -12.19 -22.02
N SER A 519 -4.72 -11.53 -22.34
CA SER A 519 -3.90 -11.84 -23.51
C SER A 519 -2.42 -11.66 -23.16
N THR A 520 -1.69 -12.77 -23.14
CA THR A 520 -0.22 -12.89 -23.26
C THR A 520 0.61 -11.73 -22.70
N LEU A 521 1.19 -11.92 -21.51
CA LEU A 521 2.31 -11.15 -20.94
C LEU A 521 3.09 -10.31 -21.97
N MET A 522 2.76 -9.03 -22.08
CA MET A 522 3.63 -8.03 -22.67
C MET A 522 3.87 -6.92 -21.64
N TYR A 523 4.90 -7.14 -20.82
CA TYR A 523 5.67 -6.03 -20.27
C TYR A 523 6.20 -5.22 -21.46
N LEU A 524 5.55 -4.10 -21.80
CA LEU A 524 6.08 -3.16 -22.77
C LEU A 524 7.19 -2.33 -22.12
N GLY A 525 8.38 -2.93 -22.15
CA GLY A 525 9.66 -2.24 -22.20
C GLY A 525 10.32 -2.51 -23.57
N ARG A 526 9.69 -2.07 -24.65
CA ARG A 526 10.39 -1.80 -25.91
C ARG A 526 10.18 -0.33 -26.23
N SER A 527 11.27 0.41 -26.06
CA SER A 527 11.50 1.75 -26.56
C SER A 527 11.18 1.84 -28.05
N ASP A 528 10.37 2.83 -28.42
CA ASP A 528 10.57 3.59 -29.67
C ASP A 528 11.59 4.70 -29.40
#